data_AF-A0A7C3C8K9-F1
#
_entry.id   AF-A0A7C3C8K9-F1
#
_cell.length_a   1.000
_cell.length_b   1.000
_cell.length_c   1.000
_cell.angle_alpha   90.00
_cell.angle_beta   90.00
_cell.angle_gamma   90.00
#
_symmetry.space_group_name_H-M   'P 1'
#
loop_
_entity.id
_entity.type
_entity.pdbx_description
1 polymer ?
#
loop_
_entity_poly.entity_id
_entity_poly.type
_entity_poly.pdbx_seq_one_letter_code
_entity_poly.pdbx_strand_id
1 'polypeptide(L)'
;MAASPFKQIRRGLSRLPSWEDIAWTWKPRSEREAGDAVVRNFLLHWFPSKITRRAMESSYSLWLGTISAVLFLILTLTGVVLMFLY
;
A
#
# COMPACT_ATOMS: atom_id res chain seq x y z
N MET A 1 -23.57 9.58 47.09
CA MET A 1 -22.67 10.30 46.16
C MET A 1 -22.43 9.41 44.94
N ALA A 2 -23.35 9.44 43.97
CA ALA A 2 -23.35 8.52 42.83
C ALA A 2 -22.30 8.96 41.80
N ALA A 3 -21.40 8.05 41.40
CA ALA A 3 -20.41 8.31 40.36
C ALA A 3 -21.12 8.65 39.04
N SER A 4 -20.69 9.71 38.38
CA SER A 4 -21.36 10.22 37.17
C SER A 4 -21.31 9.18 36.02
N PRO A 5 -22.45 8.94 35.33
CA PRO A 5 -22.53 7.94 34.25
C PRO A 5 -21.58 8.26 33.08
N PHE A 6 -21.29 9.54 32.87
CA PHE A 6 -20.36 10.02 31.85
C PHE A 6 -18.92 9.54 32.02
N LYS A 7 -18.45 9.32 33.26
CA LYS A 7 -17.08 8.82 33.51
C LYS A 7 -16.93 7.34 33.17
N GLN A 8 -18.03 6.60 33.11
CA GLN A 8 -18.05 5.19 32.73
C GLN A 8 -18.00 5.03 31.21
N ILE A 9 -18.73 5.87 30.47
CA ILE A 9 -18.71 5.89 28.99
C ILE A 9 -17.32 6.26 28.47
N ARG A 10 -16.66 7.28 29.06
CA ARG A 10 -15.31 7.70 28.66
C ARG A 10 -14.26 6.61 28.85
N ARG A 11 -14.40 5.76 29.89
CA ARG A 11 -13.51 4.61 30.14
C ARG A 11 -13.77 3.45 29.15
N GLY A 12 -14.96 3.38 28.58
CA GLY A 12 -15.28 2.46 27.49
C GLY A 12 -14.63 2.89 26.17
N LEU A 13 -14.63 4.20 25.88
CA LEU A 13 -14.00 4.74 24.66
C LEU A 13 -12.48 4.52 24.61
N SER A 14 -11.80 4.57 25.75
CA SER A 14 -10.35 4.32 25.82
C SER A 14 -9.94 2.85 25.57
N ARG A 15 -10.90 1.94 25.38
CA ARG A 15 -10.65 0.54 25.02
C ARG A 15 -10.77 0.28 23.52
N LEU A 16 -11.23 1.27 22.74
CA LEU A 16 -11.30 1.12 21.30
C LEU A 16 -9.89 1.17 20.72
N PRO A 17 -9.54 0.28 19.78
CA PRO A 17 -8.25 0.34 19.10
C PRO A 17 -8.07 1.74 18.52
N SER A 18 -6.91 2.36 18.77
CA SER A 18 -6.64 3.66 18.18
C SER A 18 -6.39 3.48 16.69
N TRP A 19 -6.53 4.57 15.92
CA TRP A 19 -6.19 4.54 14.49
C TRP A 19 -4.73 4.14 14.25
N GLU A 20 -3.86 4.33 15.24
CA GLU A 20 -2.44 3.98 15.20
C GLU A 20 -2.24 2.46 15.30
N ASP A 21 -3.06 1.77 16.08
CA ASP A 21 -3.03 0.31 16.22
C ASP A 21 -3.48 -0.39 14.91
N ILE A 22 -4.45 0.20 14.21
CA ILE A 22 -4.95 -0.30 12.92
C ILE A 22 -3.96 0.00 11.79
N ALA A 23 -3.31 1.17 11.82
CA ALA A 23 -2.38 1.59 10.78
C ALA A 23 -0.99 0.93 10.88
N TRP A 24 -0.69 0.20 11.97
CA TRP A 24 0.63 -0.40 12.22
C TRP A 24 1.11 -1.31 11.08
N THR A 25 0.21 -2.09 10.47
CA THR A 25 0.51 -2.98 9.35
C THR A 25 1.05 -2.26 8.11
N TRP A 26 0.67 -1.00 7.91
CA TRP A 26 1.06 -0.19 6.75
C TRP A 26 2.33 0.63 6.96
N LYS A 27 2.82 0.71 8.21
CA LYS A 27 4.03 1.47 8.56
C LYS A 27 4.84 0.72 9.63
N PRO A 28 5.40 -0.46 9.30
CA PRO A 28 6.19 -1.24 10.25
C PRO A 28 7.38 -0.41 10.76
N ARG A 29 7.60 -0.41 12.08
CA ARG A 29 8.70 0.36 12.68
C ARG A 29 10.04 -0.38 12.62
N SER A 30 10.03 -1.69 12.38
CA SER A 30 11.23 -2.50 12.28
C SER A 30 11.13 -3.58 11.20
N GLU A 31 12.28 -4.07 10.74
CA GLU A 31 12.39 -5.15 9.74
C GLU A 31 11.65 -6.44 10.16
N ARG A 32 11.60 -6.72 11.48
CA ARG A 32 10.88 -7.88 12.02
C ARG A 32 9.37 -7.70 11.93
N GLU A 33 8.89 -6.50 12.25
CA GLU A 33 7.48 -6.14 12.15
C GLU A 33 6.99 -6.11 10.70
N ALA A 34 7.84 -5.70 9.75
CA ALA A 34 7.52 -5.71 8.33
C ALA A 34 7.31 -7.13 7.79
N GLY A 35 8.16 -8.08 8.21
CA GLY A 35 7.99 -9.49 7.88
C GLY A 35 6.71 -10.09 8.47
N ASP A 36 6.43 -9.80 9.74
CA ASP A 36 5.22 -10.27 10.42
C ASP A 36 3.95 -9.71 9.76
N ALA A 37 3.96 -8.42 9.39
CA ALA A 37 2.85 -7.77 8.69
C ALA A 37 2.58 -8.41 7.31
N VAL A 38 3.62 -8.75 6.54
CA VAL A 38 3.51 -9.39 5.22
C VAL A 38 2.96 -10.81 5.31
N VAL A 39 3.37 -11.60 6.31
CA VAL A 39 2.85 -12.96 6.51
C VAL A 39 1.40 -12.96 7.00
N ARG A 40 1.02 -11.99 7.83
CA ARG A 40 -0.32 -11.91 8.45
C ARG A 40 -1.38 -11.28 7.56
N ASN A 41 -1.00 -10.65 6.44
CA ASN A 41 -1.93 -9.97 5.53
C ASN A 41 -1.86 -10.57 4.13
N PHE A 42 -2.99 -11.06 3.64
CA PHE A 42 -3.07 -11.69 2.33
C PHE A 42 -2.66 -10.75 1.18
N LEU A 43 -3.00 -9.46 1.29
CA LEU A 43 -2.61 -8.44 0.31
C LEU A 43 -1.11 -8.14 0.34
N LEU A 44 -0.53 -8.08 1.54
CA LEU A 44 0.90 -7.78 1.67
C LEU A 44 1.76 -9.01 1.40
N HIS A 45 1.23 -10.23 1.53
CA HIS A 45 1.95 -11.46 1.21
C HIS A 45 2.46 -11.51 -0.24
N TRP A 46 1.71 -10.89 -1.16
CA TRP A 46 2.11 -10.77 -2.56
C TRP A 46 3.33 -9.86 -2.76
N PHE A 47 3.54 -8.90 -1.84
CA PHE A 47 4.63 -7.94 -1.93
C PHE A 47 5.79 -8.36 -1.02
N PRO A 48 7.04 -8.24 -1.49
CA PRO A 48 8.19 -8.58 -0.67
C PRO A 48 8.28 -7.67 0.55
N SER A 49 8.53 -8.24 1.73
CA SER A 49 8.70 -7.47 2.98
C SER A 49 9.95 -6.59 3.00
N LYS A 50 10.83 -6.77 2.00
CA LYS A 50 12.09 -6.05 1.84
C LYS A 50 12.22 -5.60 0.40
N ILE A 51 12.35 -4.30 0.20
CA ILE A 51 12.68 -3.70 -1.08
C ILE A 51 13.95 -2.88 -0.86
N THR A 52 14.95 -3.06 -1.73
CA THR A 52 16.17 -2.27 -1.64
C THR A 52 15.87 -0.81 -2.03
N ARG A 53 16.45 0.17 -1.32
CA ARG A 53 16.26 1.59 -1.64
C ARG A 53 16.66 1.93 -3.08
N ARG A 54 17.60 1.18 -3.64
CA ARG A 54 18.06 1.30 -5.03
C ARG A 54 17.01 0.86 -6.06
N ALA A 55 16.21 -0.17 -5.73
CA ALA A 55 15.07 -0.57 -6.58
C ALA A 55 13.91 0.45 -6.53
N MET A 56 13.84 1.26 -5.46
CA MET A 56 12.90 2.37 -5.33
C MET A 56 13.49 3.72 -5.77
N GLU A 57 14.63 3.73 -6.47
CA GLU A 57 15.10 4.95 -7.11
C GLU A 57 14.06 5.38 -8.16
N SER A 58 13.25 6.36 -7.75
CA SER A 58 12.12 6.91 -8.53
C SER A 58 12.53 7.22 -9.97
N SER A 59 13.75 7.70 -10.17
CA SER A 59 14.31 8.00 -11.49
C SER A 59 14.33 6.79 -12.45
N TYR A 60 14.72 5.60 -11.98
CA TYR A 60 14.80 4.42 -12.84
C TYR A 60 13.41 3.86 -13.17
N SER A 61 12.52 3.82 -12.16
CA SER A 61 11.13 3.40 -12.34
C SER A 61 10.35 4.35 -13.27
N LEU A 62 10.59 5.66 -13.18
CA LEU A 62 9.98 6.66 -14.05
C LEU A 62 10.44 6.51 -15.50
N TRP A 63 11.73 6.27 -15.75
CA TRP A 63 12.24 6.03 -17.10
C TRP A 63 11.69 4.74 -17.72
N LEU A 64 11.72 3.62 -16.99
CA LEU A 64 11.13 2.36 -17.46
C LEU A 64 9.63 2.49 -17.72
N GLY A 65 8.90 3.19 -16.83
CA GLY A 65 7.49 3.48 -17.00
C GLY A 65 7.20 4.31 -18.25
N THR A 66 8.04 5.32 -18.52
CA THR A 66 7.91 6.17 -19.71
C THR A 66 8.12 5.36 -20.99
N ILE A 67 9.16 4.52 -21.04
CA ILE A 67 9.43 3.63 -22.18
C ILE A 67 8.22 2.71 -22.42
N SER A 68 7.72 2.05 -21.37
CA SER A 68 6.56 1.16 -21.48
C SER A 68 5.29 1.89 -21.94
N ALA A 69 5.02 3.10 -21.42
CA ALA A 69 3.87 3.90 -21.81
C ALA A 69 3.92 4.34 -23.28
N VAL A 70 5.11 4.76 -23.77
CA VAL A 70 5.31 5.11 -25.18
C VAL A 70 5.11 3.89 -26.08
N LEU A 71 5.67 2.74 -25.72
CA LEU A 71 5.50 1.50 -26.48
C LEU A 71 4.02 1.08 -26.53
N PHE A 72 3.32 1.13 -25.41
CA PHE A 72 1.90 0.82 -25.32
C PHE A 72 1.05 1.77 -26.19
N LEU A 73 1.37 3.07 -26.17
CA LEU A 73 0.67 4.07 -26.99
C LEU A 73 0.87 3.79 -28.47
N ILE A 74 2.12 3.57 -28.91
CA ILE A 74 2.43 3.26 -30.32
C ILE A 74 1.68 2.00 -30.75
N LEU A 75 1.74 0.92 -29.96
CA LEU A 75 1.05 -0.34 -30.28
C LEU A 75 -0.47 -0.17 -30.34
N THR A 76 -1.05 0.62 -29.43
CA THR A 76 -2.49 0.87 -29.42
C THR A 76 -2.90 1.67 -30.66
N LEU A 77 -2.17 2.74 -30.98
CA LEU A 77 -2.49 3.59 -32.14
C LEU A 77 -2.33 2.81 -33.45
N THR A 78 -1.21 2.11 -33.64
CA THR A 78 -1.00 1.32 -34.86
C THR A 78 -1.94 0.13 -34.92
N GLY A 79 -2.20 -0.54 -33.79
CA GLY A 79 -3.16 -1.64 -33.69
C GLY A 79 -4.58 -1.22 -34.05
N VAL A 80 -5.05 -0.08 -33.54
CA VAL A 80 -6.37 0.46 -33.90
C VAL A 80 -6.44 0.79 -35.40
N VAL A 81 -5.40 1.41 -35.96
CA VAL A 81 -5.35 1.68 -37.41
C VAL A 81 -5.42 0.38 -38.21
N LEU A 82 -4.67 -0.65 -37.80
CA LEU A 82 -4.68 -1.97 -38.45
C LEU A 82 -6.05 -2.64 -38.37
N MET A 83 -6.81 -2.49 -37.28
CA MET A 83 -8.16 -3.06 -37.13
C MET A 83 -9.20 -2.47 -38.10
N PHE A 84 -8.98 -1.25 -38.60
CA PHE A 84 -9.85 -0.67 -39.63
C PHE A 84 -9.41 -1.06 -41.04
N LEU A 85 -8.15 -1.44 -41.20
CA LEU A 85 -7.53 -1.73 -42.50
C LEU A 85 -7.56 -3.23 -42.82
N TYR A 86 -7.79 -4.08 -41.82
CA TYR A 86 -7.89 -5.54 -41.92
C TYR A 86 -9.21 -6.03 -41.31
#